data_AF-A0A1Q6H0U8-F1
#
_entry.id   AF-A0A1Q6H0U8-F1
#
_cell.length_a   1.000
_cell.length_b   1.000
_cell.length_c   1.000
_cell.angle_alpha   90.00
_cell.angle_beta   90.00
_cell.angle_gamma   90.00
#
_symmetry.space_group_name_H-M   'P 1'
#
loop_
_entity.id
_entity.type
_entity.pdbx_description
1 polymer ?
#
loop_
_entity_poly.entity_id
_entity_poly.type
_entity_poly.pdbx_seq_one_letter_code
_entity_poly.pdbx_strand_id
1 'polypeptide(L)'
;MKKTGLLFVGVLSLTALTSCGDAELAEKAEGTWQTTLNMKNEEGMPYEQTQIYSFTNDKNSGKDGGTFVEYLTNVAKEEEEGIVVNYTVTSTITGSWEVLFGDLCITYNLSSLDVNVNEVNYKLSDDVSPGMALDYWSASIDAAMEGYELIDRSELKKEIRKEVYNSLLDEYEKFNADREENGSVFADLKIENGIMSFMTSDVGCMEFKRVE
;
A
#
# COMPACT_ATOMS: atom_id res chain seq x y z
N MET A 1 36.39 3.95 -61.90
CA MET A 1 34.96 3.67 -61.66
C MET A 1 34.83 2.49 -60.71
N LYS A 2 33.83 2.58 -59.80
CA LYS A 2 33.35 1.58 -58.83
C LYS A 2 34.18 1.38 -57.56
N LYS A 3 33.81 2.13 -56.51
CA LYS A 3 34.11 1.84 -55.11
C LYS A 3 32.83 1.39 -54.40
N THR A 4 33.04 0.43 -53.50
CA THR A 4 32.31 0.12 -52.26
C THR A 4 30.86 -0.34 -52.36
N GLY A 5 30.70 -1.65 -52.20
CA GLY A 5 29.44 -2.27 -51.80
C GLY A 5 29.10 -1.96 -50.34
N LEU A 6 27.80 -1.81 -50.11
CA LEU A 6 27.15 -1.80 -48.80
C LEU A 6 27.50 -3.07 -48.02
N LEU A 7 27.88 -2.92 -46.76
CA LEU A 7 27.71 -3.93 -45.72
C LEU A 7 26.89 -3.29 -44.61
N PHE A 8 25.56 -3.46 -44.71
CA PHE A 8 24.63 -3.29 -43.61
C PHE A 8 24.69 -4.60 -42.81
N VAL A 9 25.32 -4.59 -41.64
CA VAL A 9 25.35 -5.75 -40.73
C VAL A 9 24.75 -5.34 -39.39
N GLY A 10 23.51 -5.77 -39.19
CA GLY A 10 22.99 -6.38 -37.96
C GLY A 10 23.06 -5.58 -36.66
N VAL A 11 22.02 -4.80 -36.37
CA VAL A 11 21.57 -4.51 -35.01
C VAL A 11 20.28 -5.31 -34.80
N LEU A 12 20.40 -6.57 -34.39
CA LEU A 12 19.24 -7.46 -34.16
C LEU A 12 19.63 -8.59 -33.20
N SER A 13 20.00 -8.25 -31.96
CA SER A 13 20.31 -9.26 -30.93
C SER A 13 20.27 -8.78 -29.47
N LEU A 14 19.72 -7.58 -29.16
CA LEU A 14 19.56 -7.15 -27.76
C LEU A 14 18.15 -7.39 -27.17
N THR A 15 17.10 -7.53 -28.00
CA THR A 15 15.71 -7.63 -27.51
C THR A 15 15.33 -9.01 -26.97
N ALA A 16 16.10 -10.06 -27.28
CA ALA A 16 15.83 -11.42 -26.81
C ALA A 16 16.36 -11.68 -25.38
N LEU A 17 17.33 -10.89 -24.91
CA LEU A 17 17.91 -11.07 -23.58
C LEU A 17 17.08 -10.40 -22.48
N THR A 18 16.37 -9.32 -22.78
CA THR A 18 15.51 -8.62 -21.81
C THR A 18 14.23 -9.40 -21.52
N SER A 19 13.56 -9.93 -22.55
CA SER A 19 12.34 -10.74 -22.37
C SER A 19 12.58 -12.04 -21.59
N CYS A 20 13.77 -12.66 -21.72
CA CYS A 20 14.10 -13.83 -20.90
C CYS A 20 14.33 -13.47 -19.42
N GLY A 21 14.81 -12.25 -19.14
CA GLY A 21 15.02 -11.75 -17.78
C GLY A 21 13.71 -11.38 -17.09
N ASP A 22 12.81 -10.71 -17.81
CA ASP A 22 11.49 -10.30 -17.29
C ASP A 22 10.63 -11.52 -16.93
N ALA A 23 10.61 -12.55 -17.80
CA ALA A 23 9.90 -13.80 -17.52
C ALA A 23 10.43 -14.51 -16.26
N GLU A 24 11.75 -14.61 -16.10
CA GLU A 24 12.37 -15.22 -14.91
C GLU A 24 12.06 -14.42 -13.64
N LEU A 25 12.11 -13.08 -13.71
CA LEU A 25 11.74 -12.21 -12.59
C LEU A 25 10.27 -12.36 -12.23
N ALA A 26 9.37 -12.45 -13.22
CA ALA A 26 7.95 -12.66 -12.99
C ALA A 26 7.66 -14.04 -12.36
N GLU A 27 8.35 -15.10 -12.77
CA GLU A 27 8.25 -16.40 -12.09
C GLU A 27 8.73 -16.31 -10.63
N LYS A 28 9.82 -15.59 -10.37
CA LYS A 28 10.34 -15.36 -9.01
C LYS A 28 9.44 -14.47 -8.17
N ALA A 29 8.65 -13.58 -8.77
CA ALA A 29 7.71 -12.70 -8.07
C ALA A 29 6.48 -13.45 -7.55
N GLU A 30 6.10 -14.59 -8.15
CA GLU A 30 4.96 -15.40 -7.71
C GLU A 30 5.09 -15.79 -6.23
N GLY A 31 4.01 -15.59 -5.46
CA GLY A 31 3.94 -15.89 -4.03
C GLY A 31 3.55 -14.68 -3.16
N THR A 32 3.66 -14.88 -1.85
CA THR A 32 3.28 -13.88 -0.84
C THR A 32 4.51 -13.21 -0.24
N TRP A 33 4.44 -11.88 -0.13
CA TRP A 33 5.54 -11.01 0.24
C TRP A 33 5.06 -10.00 1.26
N GLN A 34 5.79 -9.83 2.36
CA GLN A 34 5.40 -8.98 3.47
C GLN A 34 6.51 -8.00 3.84
N THR A 35 6.11 -6.77 4.17
CA THR A 35 6.95 -5.80 4.87
C THR A 35 6.20 -5.18 6.04
N THR A 36 6.96 -4.63 6.98
CA THR A 36 6.42 -3.88 8.11
C THR A 36 7.23 -2.61 8.28
N LEU A 37 6.54 -1.47 8.25
CA LEU A 37 7.10 -0.14 8.34
C LEU A 37 6.70 0.49 9.67
N ASN A 38 7.65 1.16 10.31
CA ASN A 38 7.42 1.98 11.49
C ASN A 38 7.60 3.45 11.07
N MET A 39 6.51 4.20 11.09
CA MET A 39 6.45 5.54 10.51
C MET A 39 5.92 6.54 11.54
N LYS A 40 5.89 7.82 11.16
CA LYS A 40 5.29 8.89 11.95
C LYS A 40 4.36 9.69 11.07
N ASN A 41 3.17 10.02 11.58
CA ASN A 41 2.26 10.92 10.88
C ASN A 41 2.79 12.36 10.90
N GLU A 42 2.05 13.30 10.31
CA GLU A 42 2.46 14.72 10.22
C GLU A 42 2.67 15.38 11.60
N GLU A 43 1.98 14.90 12.63
CA GLU A 43 2.11 15.36 14.01
C GLU A 43 3.25 14.67 14.78
N GLY A 44 3.97 13.76 14.12
CA GLY A 44 5.08 13.01 14.71
C GLY A 44 4.64 11.82 15.55
N MET A 45 3.35 11.47 15.58
CA MET A 45 2.84 10.29 16.27
C MET A 45 3.22 9.02 15.52
N PRO A 46 3.80 8.02 16.21
CA PRO A 46 4.23 6.79 15.58
C PRO A 46 3.02 5.95 15.15
N TYR A 47 3.14 5.30 14.00
CA TYR A 47 2.21 4.28 13.54
C TYR A 47 2.97 3.12 12.89
N GLU A 48 2.35 1.95 12.90
CA GLU A 48 2.87 0.75 12.26
C GLU A 48 1.99 0.41 11.05
N GLN A 49 2.63 0.15 9.92
CA GLN A 49 1.98 -0.36 8.73
C GLN A 49 2.57 -1.71 8.37
N THR A 50 1.73 -2.73 8.23
CA THR A 50 2.11 -4.01 7.60
C THR A 50 1.46 -4.09 6.23
N GLN A 51 2.27 -4.36 5.21
CA GLN A 51 1.83 -4.50 3.82
C GLN A 51 2.19 -5.89 3.32
N ILE A 52 1.22 -6.55 2.68
CA ILE A 52 1.36 -7.87 2.10
C ILE A 52 0.91 -7.84 0.65
N TYR A 53 1.77 -8.26 -0.26
CA TYR A 53 1.42 -8.56 -1.64
C TYR A 53 1.34 -10.07 -1.85
N SER A 54 0.30 -10.55 -2.53
CA SER A 54 0.20 -11.93 -3.03
C SER A 54 0.09 -11.91 -4.54
N PHE A 55 1.18 -12.24 -5.24
CA PHE A 55 1.25 -12.27 -6.70
C PHE A 55 0.93 -13.66 -7.23
N THR A 56 0.00 -13.72 -8.18
CA THR A 56 -0.32 -14.91 -8.98
C THR A 56 0.06 -14.65 -10.43
N ASN A 57 0.91 -15.49 -11.00
CA ASN A 57 1.35 -15.36 -12.38
C ASN A 57 0.33 -16.02 -13.33
N ASP A 58 -0.09 -15.32 -14.39
CA ASP A 58 -0.93 -15.87 -15.45
C ASP A 58 -0.08 -16.31 -16.64
N LYS A 59 0.42 -17.55 -16.55
CA LYS A 59 1.28 -18.17 -17.57
C LYS A 59 0.63 -18.32 -18.95
N ASN A 60 -0.69 -18.14 -19.05
CA ASN A 60 -1.42 -18.27 -20.31
C ASN A 60 -1.69 -16.92 -20.99
N SER A 61 -1.45 -15.80 -20.30
CA SER A 61 -1.72 -14.45 -20.81
C SER A 61 -0.72 -13.99 -21.88
N GLY A 62 0.46 -14.63 -21.95
CA GLY A 62 1.58 -14.16 -22.79
C GLY A 62 2.27 -12.91 -22.24
N LYS A 63 1.95 -12.50 -21.01
CA LYS A 63 2.61 -11.44 -20.25
C LYS A 63 3.51 -12.03 -19.17
N ASP A 64 4.58 -11.32 -18.84
CA ASP A 64 5.46 -11.64 -17.72
C ASP A 64 4.83 -11.09 -16.41
N GLY A 65 3.64 -11.60 -16.07
CA GLY A 65 2.80 -11.00 -15.03
C GLY A 65 1.52 -11.77 -14.73
N GLY A 66 0.57 -11.12 -14.05
CA GLY A 66 -0.72 -11.71 -13.71
C GLY A 66 -1.56 -10.82 -12.80
N THR A 67 -2.16 -11.39 -11.78
CA THR A 67 -2.99 -10.67 -10.80
C THR A 67 -2.34 -10.64 -9.43
N PHE A 68 -2.70 -9.65 -8.64
CA PHE A 68 -2.26 -9.58 -7.24
C PHE A 68 -3.39 -9.17 -6.31
N VAL A 69 -3.17 -9.46 -5.03
CA VAL A 69 -3.92 -8.91 -3.91
C VAL A 69 -2.93 -8.19 -3.01
N GLU A 70 -3.24 -6.93 -2.68
CA GLU A 70 -2.58 -6.19 -1.62
C GLU A 70 -3.46 -6.20 -0.37
N TYR A 71 -2.84 -6.41 0.77
CA TYR A 71 -3.45 -6.28 2.08
C TYR A 71 -2.61 -5.32 2.93
N LEU A 72 -3.26 -4.29 3.47
CA LEU A 72 -2.64 -3.35 4.42
C LEU A 72 -3.28 -3.51 5.79
N THR A 73 -2.46 -3.43 6.83
CA THR A 73 -2.90 -3.21 8.22
C THR A 73 -2.18 -1.99 8.74
N ASN A 74 -2.94 -0.99 9.18
CA ASN A 74 -2.44 0.21 9.84
C ASN A 74 -2.90 0.20 11.29
N VAL A 75 -1.94 0.27 12.22
CA VAL A 75 -2.18 0.50 13.64
C VAL A 75 -1.74 1.92 13.95
N ALA A 76 -2.69 2.79 14.21
CA ALA A 76 -2.44 4.22 14.34
C ALA A 76 -3.07 4.81 15.59
N LYS A 77 -2.53 5.96 15.97
CA LYS A 77 -2.99 6.81 17.06
C LYS A 77 -3.16 8.22 16.51
N GLU A 78 -4.31 8.82 16.81
CA GLU A 78 -4.61 10.22 16.53
C GLU A 78 -5.03 10.92 17.82
N GLU A 79 -4.84 12.24 17.86
CA GLU A 79 -5.24 13.07 18.99
C GLU A 79 -5.97 14.30 18.46
N GLU A 80 -7.24 14.43 18.81
CA GLU A 80 -8.07 15.56 18.43
C GLU A 80 -8.77 16.10 19.68
N GLU A 81 -8.68 17.42 19.89
CA GLU A 81 -9.31 18.11 21.03
C GLU A 81 -9.02 17.49 22.41
N GLY A 82 -7.81 16.92 22.59
CA GLY A 82 -7.43 16.26 23.84
C GLY A 82 -8.05 14.89 24.05
N ILE A 83 -8.60 14.27 22.99
CA ILE A 83 -9.04 12.89 22.94
C ILE A 83 -8.08 12.12 22.04
N VAL A 84 -7.46 11.10 22.62
CA VAL A 84 -6.61 10.16 21.90
C VAL A 84 -7.45 9.00 21.40
N VAL A 85 -7.48 8.82 20.08
CA VAL A 85 -8.11 7.68 19.41
C VAL A 85 -7.02 6.72 18.93
N ASN A 86 -7.16 5.45 19.30
CA ASN A 86 -6.32 4.36 18.82
C ASN A 86 -7.19 3.46 17.96
N TYR A 87 -6.73 3.15 16.76
CA TYR A 87 -7.51 2.35 15.84
C TYR A 87 -6.64 1.41 15.02
N THR A 88 -7.27 0.34 14.52
CA THR A 88 -6.68 -0.59 13.57
C THR A 88 -7.56 -0.67 12.34
N VAL A 89 -6.99 -0.25 11.21
CA VAL A 89 -7.65 -0.31 9.90
C VAL A 89 -6.96 -1.34 9.05
N THR A 90 -7.76 -2.12 8.33
CA THR A 90 -7.28 -3.05 7.32
C THR A 90 -7.90 -2.70 5.99
N SER A 91 -7.10 -2.72 4.92
CA SER A 91 -7.61 -2.60 3.56
C SER A 91 -7.18 -3.78 2.71
N THR A 92 -7.97 -4.07 1.68
CA THR A 92 -7.65 -5.05 0.65
C THR A 92 -7.97 -4.45 -0.70
N ILE A 93 -7.06 -4.61 -1.65
CA ILE A 93 -7.29 -4.21 -3.04
C ILE A 93 -6.66 -5.24 -3.97
N THR A 94 -7.28 -5.44 -5.13
CA THR A 94 -6.77 -6.34 -6.16
C THR A 94 -6.31 -5.56 -7.38
N GLY A 95 -5.55 -6.21 -8.24
CA GLY A 95 -5.17 -5.62 -9.51
C GLY A 95 -4.40 -6.57 -10.41
N SER A 96 -3.77 -6.01 -11.43
CA SER A 96 -2.85 -6.70 -12.33
C SER A 96 -1.42 -6.19 -12.17
N TRP A 97 -0.46 -7.04 -12.47
CA TRP A 97 0.95 -6.68 -12.46
C TRP A 97 1.68 -7.31 -13.64
N GLU A 98 2.80 -6.72 -14.04
CA GLU A 98 3.74 -7.28 -15.01
C GLU A 98 5.15 -6.77 -14.77
N VAL A 99 6.16 -7.53 -15.19
CA VAL A 99 7.55 -7.09 -15.22
C VAL A 99 7.86 -6.56 -16.61
N LEU A 100 8.36 -5.33 -16.69
CA LEU A 100 8.79 -4.71 -17.94
C LEU A 100 10.17 -4.12 -17.76
N PHE A 101 11.15 -4.63 -18.51
CA PHE A 101 12.53 -4.16 -18.48
C PHE A 101 13.17 -4.19 -17.08
N GLY A 102 12.82 -5.19 -16.26
CA GLY A 102 13.27 -5.34 -14.88
C GLY A 102 12.53 -4.47 -13.85
N ASP A 103 11.49 -3.74 -14.24
CA ASP A 103 10.64 -2.96 -13.33
C ASP A 103 9.34 -3.71 -13.02
N LEU A 104 8.81 -3.53 -11.80
CA LEU A 104 7.50 -4.05 -11.40
C LEU A 104 6.41 -3.01 -11.72
N CYS A 105 5.57 -3.30 -12.70
CA CYS A 105 4.43 -2.48 -13.07
C CYS A 105 3.15 -3.01 -12.40
N ILE A 106 2.44 -2.17 -11.65
CA ILE A 106 1.22 -2.52 -10.93
C ILE A 106 0.07 -1.61 -11.37
N THR A 107 -1.09 -2.20 -11.65
CA THR A 107 -2.34 -1.48 -11.90
C THR A 107 -3.42 -1.95 -10.94
N TYR A 108 -3.96 -1.04 -10.15
CA TYR A 108 -4.99 -1.33 -9.15
C TYR A 108 -6.40 -1.36 -9.76
N ASN A 109 -7.20 -2.34 -9.38
CA ASN A 109 -8.64 -2.32 -9.62
C ASN A 109 -9.32 -1.54 -8.49
N LEU A 110 -9.52 -0.24 -8.71
CA LEU A 110 -10.09 0.69 -7.73
C LEU A 110 -11.46 0.26 -7.18
N SER A 111 -12.27 -0.41 -8.01
CA SER A 111 -13.58 -0.92 -7.60
C SER A 111 -13.51 -2.09 -6.60
N SER A 112 -12.34 -2.69 -6.42
CA SER A 112 -12.09 -3.79 -5.49
C SER A 112 -11.60 -3.33 -4.11
N LEU A 113 -11.35 -2.03 -3.92
CA LEU A 113 -10.90 -1.50 -2.64
C LEU A 113 -11.95 -1.77 -1.56
N ASP A 114 -11.56 -2.54 -0.55
CA ASP A 114 -12.33 -2.73 0.68
C ASP A 114 -11.53 -2.24 1.87
N VAL A 115 -12.21 -1.59 2.82
CA VAL A 115 -11.62 -1.00 4.02
C VAL A 115 -12.50 -1.35 5.21
N ASN A 116 -11.86 -1.85 6.27
CA ASN A 116 -12.51 -2.24 7.50
C ASN A 116 -11.78 -1.65 8.72
N VAL A 117 -12.56 -1.26 9.73
CA VAL A 117 -12.06 -0.74 11.01
C VAL A 117 -12.32 -1.78 12.10
N ASN A 118 -11.27 -2.53 12.42
CA ASN A 118 -11.36 -3.70 13.29
C ASN A 118 -11.53 -3.26 14.75
N GLU A 119 -10.63 -2.39 15.22
CA GLU A 119 -10.59 -1.92 16.60
C GLU A 119 -10.59 -0.39 16.64
N VAL A 120 -11.35 0.18 17.56
CA VAL A 120 -11.36 1.61 17.88
C VAL A 120 -11.53 1.76 19.38
N ASN A 121 -10.58 2.45 19.99
CA ASN A 121 -10.58 2.79 21.40
C ASN A 121 -10.22 4.26 21.55
N TYR A 122 -10.85 4.96 22.47
CA TYR A 122 -10.54 6.35 22.76
C TYR A 122 -10.29 6.54 24.25
N LYS A 123 -9.44 7.52 24.58
CA LYS A 123 -9.19 7.97 25.95
C LYS A 123 -8.91 9.47 25.95
N LEU A 124 -9.09 10.10 27.09
CA LEU A 124 -8.60 11.47 27.30
C LEU A 124 -7.06 11.48 27.18
N SER A 125 -6.51 12.52 26.55
CA SER A 125 -5.08 12.76 26.47
C SER A 125 -4.48 12.99 27.85
N ASP A 126 -3.24 12.54 28.05
CA ASP A 126 -2.55 12.69 29.33
C ASP A 126 -2.13 14.16 29.56
N ASP A 127 -2.08 14.98 28.49
CA ASP A 127 -1.67 16.38 28.49
C ASP A 127 -2.86 17.38 28.45
N VAL A 128 -4.08 16.87 28.56
CA VAL A 128 -5.31 17.67 28.53
C VAL A 128 -5.39 18.66 29.70
N SER A 129 -5.98 19.84 29.45
CA SER A 129 -6.17 20.83 30.51
C SER A 129 -7.18 20.35 31.58
N PRO A 130 -7.02 20.73 32.86
CA PRO A 130 -7.96 20.34 33.92
C PRO A 130 -9.41 20.74 33.67
N GLY A 131 -9.65 21.86 32.96
CA GLY A 131 -11.00 22.29 32.59
C GLY A 131 -11.64 21.32 31.59
N MET A 132 -10.93 20.99 30.52
CA MET A 132 -11.40 20.03 29.51
C MET A 132 -11.60 18.63 30.10
N ALA A 133 -10.73 18.21 31.03
CA ALA A 133 -10.90 16.96 31.76
C ALA A 133 -12.21 16.94 32.58
N LEU A 134 -12.52 18.04 33.27
CA LEU A 134 -13.75 18.16 34.06
C LEU A 134 -15.00 18.15 33.18
N ASP A 135 -14.97 18.87 32.05
CA ASP A 135 -16.07 18.92 31.10
C ASP A 135 -16.33 17.52 30.50
N TYR A 136 -15.28 16.81 30.08
CA TYR A 136 -15.37 15.44 29.57
C TYR A 136 -15.94 14.48 30.61
N TRP A 137 -15.49 14.55 31.87
CA TRP A 137 -16.02 13.70 32.94
C TRP A 137 -17.49 14.00 33.25
N SER A 138 -17.89 15.27 33.27
CA SER A 138 -19.30 15.64 33.46
C SER A 138 -20.16 15.04 32.36
N ALA A 139 -19.79 15.23 31.09
CA ALA A 139 -20.52 14.69 29.96
C ALA A 139 -20.54 13.16 29.94
N SER A 140 -19.45 12.52 30.36
CA SER A 140 -19.36 11.05 30.47
C SER A 140 -20.32 10.49 31.53
N ILE A 141 -20.49 11.19 32.66
CA ILE A 141 -21.42 10.80 33.72
C ILE A 141 -22.87 10.94 33.22
N ASP A 142 -23.20 12.07 32.58
CA ASP A 142 -24.53 12.31 32.04
C ASP A 142 -24.92 11.25 31.00
N ALA A 143 -24.02 10.95 30.05
CA ALA A 143 -24.21 9.89 29.06
C ALA A 143 -24.45 8.52 29.71
N ALA A 144 -23.64 8.18 30.72
CA ALA A 144 -23.78 6.92 31.45
C ALA A 144 -25.11 6.82 32.21
N MET A 145 -25.60 7.93 32.78
CA MET A 145 -26.91 7.98 33.44
C MET A 145 -28.07 7.81 32.46
N GLU A 146 -27.91 8.28 31.22
CA GLU A 146 -28.89 8.14 30.14
C GLU A 146 -28.74 6.82 29.35
N GLY A 147 -27.69 6.03 29.65
CA GLY A 147 -27.48 4.70 29.11
C GLY A 147 -26.85 4.65 27.72
N TYR A 148 -26.10 5.68 27.31
CA TYR A 148 -25.33 5.69 26.06
C TYR A 148 -23.84 6.02 26.27
N GLU A 149 -23.01 5.75 25.26
CA GLU A 149 -21.61 6.15 25.25
C GLU A 149 -21.48 7.60 24.77
N LEU A 150 -20.66 8.41 25.45
CA LEU A 150 -20.41 9.81 25.09
C LEU A 150 -19.90 9.95 23.64
N ILE A 151 -19.11 8.98 23.18
CA ILE A 151 -18.65 8.88 21.79
C ILE A 151 -19.21 7.58 21.22
N ASP A 152 -20.05 7.69 20.20
CA ASP A 152 -20.59 6.53 19.51
C ASP A 152 -19.48 5.86 18.67
N ARG A 153 -18.94 4.75 19.17
CA ARG A 153 -17.90 3.99 18.47
C ARG A 153 -18.32 3.54 17.08
N SER A 154 -19.61 3.32 16.85
CA SER A 154 -20.11 2.86 15.54
C SER A 154 -20.07 3.98 14.51
N GLU A 155 -20.38 5.22 14.90
CA GLU A 155 -20.21 6.39 14.04
C GLU A 155 -18.73 6.72 13.84
N LEU A 156 -17.92 6.68 14.90
CA LEU A 156 -16.47 6.90 14.80
C LEU A 156 -15.81 5.89 13.84
N LYS A 157 -16.21 4.61 13.89
CA LYS A 157 -15.76 3.60 12.91
C LYS A 157 -16.15 3.95 11.47
N LYS A 158 -17.35 4.52 11.24
CA LYS A 158 -17.79 4.90 9.89
C LYS A 158 -16.98 6.09 9.36
N GLU A 159 -16.69 7.06 10.22
CA GLU A 159 -15.90 8.25 9.87
C GLU A 159 -14.47 7.86 9.51
N ILE A 160 -13.78 7.13 10.41
CA ILE A 160 -12.43 6.59 10.16
C ILE A 160 -12.40 5.77 8.86
N ARG A 161 -13.38 4.87 8.67
CA ARG A 161 -13.46 4.06 7.45
C ARG A 161 -13.56 4.92 6.20
N LYS A 162 -14.43 5.94 6.23
CA LYS A 162 -14.69 6.83 5.10
C LYS A 162 -13.44 7.64 4.75
N GLU A 163 -12.77 8.19 5.75
CA GLU A 163 -11.54 8.96 5.57
C GLU A 163 -10.43 8.10 4.97
N VAL A 164 -10.13 6.96 5.59
CA VAL A 164 -9.09 6.05 5.10
C VAL A 164 -9.42 5.52 3.70
N TYR A 165 -10.69 5.17 3.43
CA TYR A 165 -11.11 4.75 2.10
C TYR A 165 -10.85 5.83 1.05
N ASN A 166 -11.22 7.09 1.33
CA ASN A 166 -11.03 8.18 0.37
C ASN A 166 -9.54 8.49 0.16
N SER A 167 -8.75 8.46 1.24
CA SER A 167 -7.30 8.66 1.16
C SER A 167 -6.62 7.60 0.30
N LEU A 168 -6.90 6.32 0.57
CA LEU A 168 -6.36 5.21 -0.21
C LEU A 168 -6.85 5.24 -1.65
N LEU A 169 -8.12 5.55 -1.89
CA LEU A 169 -8.66 5.63 -3.24
C LEU A 169 -7.94 6.72 -4.07
N ASP A 170 -7.74 7.91 -3.50
CA ASP A 170 -7.01 9.01 -4.14
C ASP A 170 -5.54 8.62 -4.41
N GLU A 171 -4.90 7.92 -3.47
CA GLU A 171 -3.54 7.40 -3.65
C GLU A 171 -3.46 6.37 -4.79
N TYR A 172 -4.34 5.37 -4.81
CA TYR A 172 -4.37 4.37 -5.89
C TYR A 172 -4.78 4.97 -7.24
N GLU A 173 -5.64 5.99 -7.26
CA GLU A 173 -5.97 6.76 -8.46
C GLU A 173 -4.74 7.45 -9.04
N LYS A 174 -3.95 8.12 -8.19
CA LYS A 174 -2.67 8.74 -8.59
C LYS A 174 -1.68 7.70 -9.08
N PHE A 175 -1.55 6.58 -8.37
CA PHE A 175 -0.71 5.45 -8.74
C PHE A 175 -1.07 4.86 -10.12
N ASN A 176 -2.36 4.77 -10.44
CA ASN A 176 -2.81 4.34 -11.76
C ASN A 176 -2.65 5.42 -12.84
N ALA A 177 -2.73 6.71 -12.47
CA ALA A 177 -2.64 7.85 -13.40
C ALA A 177 -1.19 8.23 -13.74
N ASP A 178 -0.24 7.96 -12.84
CA ASP A 178 1.17 8.23 -13.05
C ASP A 178 1.74 7.28 -14.11
N ARG A 179 1.76 7.82 -15.33
CA ARG A 179 2.26 7.34 -16.63
C ARG A 179 1.22 6.71 -17.54
N GLU A 180 1.07 7.38 -18.68
CA GLU A 180 0.35 6.96 -19.88
C GLU A 180 0.74 5.50 -20.23
N GLU A 181 -0.15 4.58 -19.88
CA GLU A 181 -0.33 3.19 -20.36
C GLU A 181 -0.01 2.00 -19.42
N ASN A 182 0.78 2.08 -18.34
CA ASN A 182 1.23 0.86 -17.61
C ASN A 182 1.07 0.81 -16.07
N GLY A 183 0.41 1.78 -15.43
CA GLY A 183 0.25 1.81 -13.98
C GLY A 183 1.53 2.19 -13.21
N SER A 184 1.52 2.03 -11.89
CA SER A 184 2.66 2.37 -11.02
C SER A 184 3.88 1.53 -11.35
N VAL A 185 5.01 2.20 -11.57
CA VAL A 185 6.27 1.54 -11.90
C VAL A 185 7.21 1.61 -10.69
N PHE A 186 7.50 0.45 -10.11
CA PHE A 186 8.53 0.30 -9.11
C PHE A 186 9.82 -0.17 -9.79
N ALA A 187 10.84 0.68 -9.74
CA ALA A 187 12.04 0.48 -10.54
C ALA A 187 12.99 -0.55 -9.92
N ASP A 188 13.84 -1.16 -10.75
CA ASP A 188 14.92 -2.06 -10.32
C ASP A 188 14.44 -3.24 -9.44
N LEU A 189 13.43 -3.98 -9.92
CA LEU A 189 12.94 -5.17 -9.21
C LEU A 189 14.07 -6.20 -9.08
N LYS A 190 14.32 -6.62 -7.84
CA LYS A 190 15.29 -7.68 -7.50
C LYS A 190 14.63 -8.69 -6.59
N ILE A 191 14.88 -9.96 -6.87
CA ILE A 191 14.37 -11.07 -6.06
C ILE A 191 15.48 -12.08 -5.82
N GLU A 192 16.01 -12.08 -4.59
CA GLU A 192 17.13 -12.91 -4.17
C GLU A 192 16.96 -13.37 -2.73
N ASN A 193 17.30 -14.63 -2.43
CA ASN A 193 17.32 -15.18 -1.08
C ASN A 193 16.03 -14.96 -0.25
N GLY A 194 14.87 -15.03 -0.89
CA GLY A 194 13.58 -14.84 -0.22
C GLY A 194 13.23 -13.38 0.08
N ILE A 195 13.93 -12.43 -0.54
CA ILE A 195 13.67 -10.99 -0.45
C ILE A 195 13.31 -10.47 -1.84
N MET A 196 12.20 -9.74 -1.93
CA MET A 196 11.83 -8.90 -3.08
C MET A 196 12.13 -7.46 -2.71
N SER A 197 12.82 -6.72 -3.57
CA SER A 197 13.09 -5.31 -3.38
C SER A 197 12.89 -4.51 -4.65
N PHE A 198 12.45 -3.27 -4.52
CA PHE A 198 12.28 -2.33 -5.63
C PHE A 198 12.37 -0.89 -5.12
N MET A 199 12.60 0.04 -6.05
CA MET A 199 12.72 1.47 -5.77
C MET A 199 11.37 2.15 -5.90
N THR A 200 11.00 2.88 -4.86
CA THR A 200 9.87 3.82 -4.81
C THR A 200 10.39 5.26 -4.95
N SER A 201 9.54 6.17 -5.43
CA SER A 201 9.91 7.57 -5.65
C SER A 201 10.03 8.39 -4.35
N ASP A 202 9.42 7.91 -3.27
CA ASP A 202 9.18 8.60 -2.02
C ASP A 202 9.95 7.99 -0.84
N VAL A 203 9.92 6.67 -0.68
CA VAL A 203 10.55 5.95 0.45
C VAL A 203 11.95 5.41 0.08
N GLY A 204 12.27 5.35 -1.21
CA GLY A 204 13.50 4.74 -1.71
C GLY A 204 13.37 3.23 -1.85
N CYS A 205 14.38 2.47 -1.43
CA CYS A 205 14.39 1.02 -1.59
C CYS A 205 13.45 0.35 -0.58
N MET A 206 12.38 -0.25 -1.08
CA MET A 206 11.47 -1.08 -0.30
C MET A 206 11.93 -2.54 -0.35
N GLU A 207 11.81 -3.24 0.78
CA GLU A 207 12.12 -4.67 0.89
C GLU A 207 10.94 -5.44 1.47
N PHE A 208 10.63 -6.56 0.85
CA PHE A 208 9.59 -7.50 1.26
C PHE A 208 10.19 -8.89 1.43
N LYS A 209 9.82 -9.56 2.51
CA LYS A 209 10.22 -10.94 2.80
C LYS A 209 9.15 -11.90 2.33
N ARG A 210 9.56 -13.01 1.74
CA ARG A 210 8.65 -14.09 1.36
C ARG A 210 8.01 -14.68 2.62
N VAL A 211 6.70 -14.87 2.56
CA VAL A 211 5.92 -15.59 3.58
C VAL A 211 5.67 -17.00 3.05
N GLU A 212 6.01 -18.01 3.84
CA GLU A 212 5.79 -19.44 3.51
C GLU A 212 4.38 -19.91 3.85
#